data_AF-A0A212JBG9-F1
#
_entry.id   AF-A0A212JBG9-F1
#
_cell.length_a   1.000
_cell.length_b   1.000
_cell.length_c   1.000
_cell.angle_alpha   90.00
_cell.angle_beta   90.00
_cell.angle_gamma   90.00
#
_symmetry.space_group_name_H-M   'P 1'
#
loop_
_entity.id
_entity.type
_entity.pdbx_description
1 polymer ?
#
loop_
_entity_poly.entity_id
_entity_poly.type
_entity_poly.pdbx_seq_one_letter_code
_entity_poly.pdbx_strand_id
1 'polypeptide(L)'
;MVAVKAINKLLYHDKYFACFHWAVGIIIMAIVYLVIKQSEIVPISKIASLVNSDVISLSATIAGFELAGVALLISLNGNKKFQSIKEIGSDKTIYKLFFHSIILLTLSLLVMIIDINLLEEVSEAYVKAKGYIEYLSVALFVQGIVFFLSSVRMLLLILK
;
A
#
# COMPACT_ATOMS: atom_id res chain seq x y z
N MET A 1 -18.10 8.89 -20.45
CA MET A 1 -17.40 10.09 -19.93
C MET A 1 -17.78 10.47 -18.50
N VAL A 2 -19.06 10.43 -18.11
CA VAL A 2 -19.54 10.78 -16.76
C VAL A 2 -19.04 9.82 -15.67
N ALA A 3 -19.06 8.51 -15.92
CA ALA A 3 -18.61 7.49 -14.96
C ALA A 3 -17.10 7.62 -14.60
N VAL A 4 -16.25 7.90 -15.59
CA VAL A 4 -14.80 8.06 -15.38
C VAL A 4 -14.50 9.30 -14.51
N LYS A 5 -15.23 10.40 -14.72
CA LYS A 5 -15.10 11.60 -13.88
C LYS A 5 -15.55 11.34 -12.44
N ALA A 6 -16.63 10.58 -12.24
CA ALA A 6 -17.11 10.20 -10.91
C ALA A 6 -16.09 9.32 -10.16
N ILE A 7 -15.50 8.33 -10.84
CA ILE A 7 -14.46 7.44 -10.27
C ILE A 7 -13.21 8.24 -9.91
N ASN A 8 -12.74 9.14 -10.80
CA ASN A 8 -11.60 10.00 -10.50
C ASN A 8 -11.87 10.94 -9.33
N LYS A 9 -13.11 11.42 -9.18
CA LYS A 9 -13.51 12.21 -8.01
C LYS A 9 -13.45 11.36 -6.73
N LEU A 10 -13.91 10.12 -6.74
CA LEU A 10 -13.80 9.24 -5.57
C LEU A 10 -12.35 8.93 -5.20
N LEU A 11 -11.50 8.67 -6.20
CA LEU A 11 -10.08 8.36 -5.99
C LEU A 11 -9.25 9.55 -5.52
N TYR A 12 -9.55 10.77 -5.96
CA TYR A 12 -8.62 11.90 -5.77
C TYR A 12 -9.22 13.09 -5.03
N HIS A 13 -10.49 13.05 -4.63
CA HIS A 13 -11.08 14.15 -3.89
C HIS A 13 -10.53 14.23 -2.47
N ASP A 14 -9.98 15.38 -2.11
CA ASP A 14 -9.16 15.62 -0.93
C ASP A 14 -9.80 15.21 0.41
N LYS A 15 -11.14 15.25 0.49
CA LYS A 15 -11.90 14.86 1.69
C LYS A 15 -12.10 13.35 1.86
N TYR A 16 -12.14 12.59 0.76
CA TYR A 16 -12.61 11.19 0.77
C TYR A 16 -11.59 10.19 0.25
N PHE A 17 -10.50 10.66 -0.38
CA PHE A 17 -9.53 9.79 -1.03
C PHE A 17 -9.00 8.72 -0.06
N ALA A 18 -8.57 9.09 1.16
CA ALA A 18 -8.00 8.13 2.10
C ALA A 18 -9.01 7.03 2.47
N CYS A 19 -10.22 7.41 2.90
CA CYS A 19 -11.27 6.47 3.28
C CYS A 19 -11.65 5.53 2.12
N PHE A 20 -11.72 6.05 0.90
CA PHE A 20 -11.99 5.23 -0.28
C PHE A 20 -10.89 4.18 -0.52
N HIS A 21 -9.62 4.56 -0.43
CA HIS A 21 -8.51 3.61 -0.61
C HIS A 21 -8.47 2.56 0.50
N TRP A 22 -8.79 2.93 1.74
CA TRP A 22 -8.94 1.97 2.84
C TRP A 22 -10.06 0.97 2.56
N ALA A 23 -11.23 1.43 2.10
CA ALA A 23 -12.33 0.54 1.72
C ALA A 23 -11.93 -0.42 0.59
N VAL A 24 -11.23 0.09 -0.44
CA VAL A 24 -10.73 -0.74 -1.55
C VAL A 24 -9.71 -1.77 -1.06
N GLY A 25 -8.79 -1.41 -0.18
CA GLY A 25 -7.82 -2.34 0.39
C GLY A 25 -8.48 -3.47 1.18
N ILE A 26 -9.49 -3.14 1.99
CA ILE A 26 -10.29 -4.14 2.72
C ILE A 26 -11.00 -5.10 1.75
N ILE A 27 -11.59 -4.58 0.67
CA ILE A 27 -12.25 -5.41 -0.35
C ILE A 27 -11.24 -6.35 -1.03
N ILE A 28 -10.06 -5.84 -1.40
CA ILE A 28 -9.00 -6.66 -2.00
C ILE A 28 -8.57 -7.76 -1.04
N MET A 29 -8.36 -7.44 0.23
CA MET A 29 -8.02 -8.43 1.27
C MET A 29 -9.09 -9.52 1.39
N ALA A 30 -10.38 -9.15 1.39
CA ALA A 30 -11.48 -10.09 1.44
C ALA A 30 -11.50 -11.00 0.21
N ILE A 31 -11.26 -10.46 -0.98
CA ILE A 31 -11.17 -11.22 -2.23
C ILE A 31 -9.99 -12.20 -2.17
N VAL A 32 -8.80 -11.75 -1.78
CA VAL A 32 -7.61 -12.60 -1.64
C VAL A 32 -7.89 -13.73 -0.66
N TYR A 33 -8.47 -13.42 0.50
CA TYR A 33 -8.86 -14.43 1.48
C TYR A 33 -9.85 -15.45 0.91
N LEU A 34 -10.89 -15.01 0.21
CA LEU A 34 -11.87 -15.90 -0.42
C LEU A 34 -11.25 -16.78 -1.49
N VAL A 35 -10.38 -16.24 -2.34
CA VAL A 35 -9.67 -16.98 -3.37
C VAL A 35 -8.82 -18.08 -2.73
N ILE A 36 -8.09 -17.76 -1.66
CA ILE A 36 -7.25 -18.78 -1.02
C ILE A 36 -8.10 -19.83 -0.28
N LYS A 37 -9.19 -19.41 0.37
CA LYS A 37 -10.11 -20.35 1.04
C LYS A 37 -10.76 -21.32 0.03
N GLN A 38 -11.11 -20.84 -1.16
CA GLN A 38 -11.73 -21.66 -2.21
C GLN A 38 -10.72 -22.50 -2.99
N SER A 39 -9.45 -22.10 -3.03
CA SER A 39 -8.47 -22.76 -3.88
C SER A 39 -8.06 -24.12 -3.34
N GLU A 40 -8.29 -24.45 -2.06
CA GLU A 40 -7.84 -25.68 -1.35
C GLU A 40 -6.31 -25.97 -1.43
N ILE A 41 -5.58 -25.21 -2.24
CA ILE A 41 -4.17 -25.39 -2.62
C ILE A 41 -3.23 -24.92 -1.49
N VAL A 42 -3.66 -23.96 -0.67
CA VAL A 42 -2.82 -23.40 0.40
C VAL A 42 -3.54 -23.54 1.74
N PRO A 43 -3.01 -24.33 2.69
CA PRO A 43 -3.51 -24.33 4.06
C PRO A 43 -3.48 -22.90 4.60
N ILE A 44 -4.58 -22.42 5.18
CA ILE A 44 -4.65 -21.06 5.75
C ILE A 44 -3.53 -20.82 6.78
N SER A 45 -3.08 -21.87 7.47
CA SER A 45 -1.92 -21.83 8.37
C SER A 45 -0.58 -21.51 7.67
N LYS A 46 -0.43 -21.80 6.38
CA LYS A 46 0.75 -21.42 5.58
C LYS A 46 0.67 -19.99 5.03
N ILE A 47 -0.52 -19.40 4.96
CA ILE A 47 -0.71 -17.98 4.61
C ILE A 47 -0.23 -17.11 5.77
N ALA A 48 -0.49 -17.53 7.00
CA ALA A 48 0.00 -16.84 8.19
C ALA A 48 1.54 -16.75 8.16
N SER A 49 2.23 -17.84 7.81
CA SER A 49 3.69 -17.87 7.65
C SER A 49 4.25 -17.24 6.36
N LEU A 50 3.53 -16.33 5.69
CA LEU A 50 3.98 -15.71 4.43
C LEU A 50 5.09 -14.66 4.61
N VAL A 51 5.33 -14.20 5.84
CA VAL A 51 6.41 -13.25 6.14
C VAL A 51 7.75 -13.99 6.02
N ASN A 52 8.33 -13.92 4.83
CA ASN A 52 9.64 -14.49 4.54
C ASN A 52 10.57 -13.40 3.98
N SER A 53 11.84 -13.78 3.77
CA SER A 53 12.86 -12.83 3.30
C SER A 53 12.52 -12.21 1.94
N ASP A 54 11.80 -12.92 1.06
CA ASP A 54 11.41 -12.42 -0.26
C ASP A 54 10.34 -11.33 -0.15
N VAL A 55 9.34 -11.51 0.71
CA VAL A 55 8.27 -10.52 0.95
C VAL A 55 8.83 -9.25 1.60
N ILE A 56 9.79 -9.40 2.52
CA ILE A 56 10.51 -8.26 3.12
C ILE A 56 11.34 -7.54 2.05
N SER A 57 12.09 -8.28 1.24
CA SER A 57 12.90 -7.70 0.16
C SER A 57 12.05 -6.94 -0.85
N LEU A 58 10.89 -7.50 -1.25
CA LEU A 58 9.94 -6.86 -2.14
C LEU A 58 9.37 -5.57 -1.53
N SER A 59 8.94 -5.64 -0.27
CA SER A 59 8.38 -4.48 0.44
C SER A 59 9.39 -3.34 0.58
N ALA A 60 10.65 -3.66 0.90
CA ALA A 60 11.74 -2.69 1.00
C ALA A 60 12.07 -2.08 -0.37
N THR A 61 12.07 -2.90 -1.42
CA THR A 61 12.30 -2.46 -2.80
C THR A 61 11.23 -1.46 -3.25
N ILE A 62 9.94 -1.76 -3.02
CA ILE A 62 8.84 -0.86 -3.39
C ILE A 62 8.92 0.45 -2.61
N ALA A 63 9.14 0.40 -1.30
CA ALA A 63 9.31 1.61 -0.49
C ALA A 63 10.50 2.48 -0.97
N GLY A 64 11.61 1.85 -1.36
CA GLY A 64 12.76 2.53 -1.95
C GLY A 64 12.44 3.22 -3.28
N PHE A 65 11.71 2.54 -4.18
CA PHE A 65 11.27 3.14 -5.43
C PHE A 65 10.31 4.33 -5.22
N GLU A 66 9.42 4.25 -4.24
CA GLU A 66 8.51 5.36 -3.92
C GLU A 66 9.26 6.57 -3.37
N LEU A 67 10.26 6.36 -2.49
CA LEU A 67 11.10 7.44 -1.98
C LEU A 67 11.87 8.13 -3.11
N ALA A 68 12.43 7.36 -4.05
CA ALA A 68 13.08 7.91 -5.24
C ALA A 68 12.09 8.69 -6.12
N GLY A 69 10.87 8.18 -6.31
CA GLY A 69 9.80 8.85 -7.05
C GLY A 69 9.38 10.18 -6.42
N VAL A 70 9.22 10.22 -5.09
CA VAL A 70 8.91 11.45 -4.36
C VAL A 70 10.05 12.46 -4.45
N ALA A 71 11.30 12.02 -4.32
CA ALA A 71 12.48 12.89 -4.48
C ALA A 71 12.54 13.53 -5.88
N LEU A 72 12.23 12.75 -6.93
CA LEU A 72 12.12 13.27 -8.30
C LEU A 72 11.00 14.31 -8.42
N LEU A 73 9.81 14.04 -7.87
CA LEU A 73 8.69 14.99 -7.91
C LEU A 73 9.02 16.31 -7.18
N ILE A 74 9.68 16.22 -6.02
CA ILE A 74 10.14 17.40 -5.27
C ILE A 74 11.20 18.17 -6.07
N SER A 75 12.17 17.48 -6.67
CA SER A 75 13.21 18.07 -7.50
C SER A 75 12.64 18.81 -8.73
N LEU A 76 11.57 18.28 -9.32
CA LEU A 76 10.89 18.87 -10.47
C LEU A 76 9.97 20.05 -10.11
N ASN A 77 9.60 20.22 -8.84
CA ASN A 77 8.73 21.31 -8.37
C ASN A 77 9.33 22.72 -8.60
N GLY A 78 10.64 22.83 -8.87
CA GLY A 78 11.31 24.07 -9.28
C GLY A 78 11.22 24.40 -10.78
N ASN A 79 10.67 23.51 -11.62
CA ASN A 79 10.67 23.65 -13.08
C ASN A 79 9.36 24.27 -13.61
N LYS A 80 9.45 25.25 -14.54
CA LYS A 80 8.30 25.93 -15.15
C LYS A 80 7.32 25.00 -15.89
N LYS A 81 7.79 23.87 -16.45
CA LYS A 81 6.90 22.83 -17.02
C LYS A 81 6.08 22.06 -15.96
N PHE A 82 6.49 22.13 -14.71
CA PHE A 82 5.79 21.52 -13.57
C PHE A 82 4.74 22.49 -12.98
N GLN A 83 4.88 23.81 -13.20
CA GLN A 83 3.84 24.77 -12.81
C GLN A 83 2.53 24.59 -13.61
N SER A 84 2.59 24.19 -14.89
CA SER A 84 1.39 23.82 -15.65
C SER A 84 0.74 22.52 -15.18
N ILE A 85 1.50 21.66 -14.47
CA ILE A 85 0.98 20.45 -13.82
C ILE A 85 0.23 20.81 -12.52
N LYS A 86 0.64 21.88 -11.80
CA LYS A 86 -0.02 22.36 -10.56
C LYS A 86 -1.45 22.83 -10.78
N GLU A 87 -1.78 23.34 -11.97
CA GLU A 87 -3.09 23.93 -12.27
C GLU A 87 -4.21 22.87 -12.43
N ILE A 88 -3.86 21.60 -12.58
CA ILE A 88 -4.81 20.47 -12.63
C ILE A 88 -5.10 19.97 -11.20
N GLY A 89 -5.68 20.85 -10.37
CA GLY A 89 -6.61 20.55 -9.27
C GLY A 89 -6.27 19.51 -8.19
N SER A 90 -5.03 19.03 -8.01
CA SER A 90 -4.75 17.89 -7.11
C SER A 90 -3.34 17.88 -6.49
N ASP A 91 -2.72 19.05 -6.45
CA ASP A 91 -1.29 19.28 -6.25
C ASP A 91 -0.72 18.78 -4.91
N LYS A 92 -1.58 18.41 -3.94
CA LYS A 92 -1.18 17.74 -2.70
C LYS A 92 -1.62 16.28 -2.63
N THR A 93 -2.59 15.86 -3.42
CA THR A 93 -3.18 14.52 -3.36
C THR A 93 -2.20 13.47 -3.85
N ILE A 94 -1.43 13.73 -4.91
CA ILE A 94 -0.39 12.79 -5.37
C ILE A 94 0.68 12.55 -4.29
N TYR A 95 1.16 13.62 -3.65
CA TYR A 95 2.10 13.50 -2.54
C TYR A 95 1.47 12.78 -1.35
N LYS A 96 0.22 13.10 -0.98
CA LYS A 96 -0.51 12.40 0.08
C LYS A 96 -0.62 10.91 -0.21
N LEU A 97 -0.94 10.51 -1.44
CA LEU A 97 -1.02 9.10 -1.85
C LEU A 97 0.34 8.40 -1.71
N PHE A 98 1.41 9.01 -2.23
CA PHE A 98 2.77 8.48 -2.08
C PHE A 98 3.18 8.37 -0.61
N PHE A 99 2.96 9.41 0.20
CA PHE A 99 3.30 9.37 1.63
C PHE A 99 2.51 8.31 2.39
N HIS A 100 1.21 8.13 2.11
CA HIS A 100 0.43 7.06 2.72
C HIS A 100 1.00 5.69 2.35
N SER A 101 1.34 5.49 1.09
CA SER A 101 1.94 4.24 0.63
C SER A 101 3.27 3.94 1.32
N ILE A 102 4.19 4.91 1.34
CA ILE A 102 5.50 4.78 1.99
C ILE A 102 5.33 4.44 3.47
N ILE A 103 4.46 5.16 4.18
CA ILE A 103 4.21 4.92 5.60
C ILE A 103 3.69 3.49 5.81
N LEU A 104 2.70 3.06 5.02
CA LEU A 104 2.09 1.74 5.17
C LEU A 104 3.05 0.60 4.82
N LEU A 105 3.83 0.73 3.75
CA LEU A 105 4.86 -0.25 3.37
C LEU A 105 6.00 -0.30 4.39
N THR A 106 6.40 0.86 4.93
CA THR A 106 7.41 0.92 6.01
C THR A 106 6.90 0.29 7.30
N LEU A 107 5.66 0.59 7.71
CA LEU A 107 5.04 -0.04 8.87
C LEU A 107 4.88 -1.55 8.65
N SER A 108 4.48 -1.97 7.46
CA SER A 108 4.44 -3.38 7.07
C SER A 108 5.80 -4.05 7.28
N LEU A 109 6.88 -3.46 6.76
CA LEU A 109 8.25 -3.95 6.95
C LEU A 109 8.64 -4.06 8.43
N LEU A 110 8.35 -3.04 9.22
CA LEU A 110 8.64 -3.05 10.65
C LEU A 110 7.91 -4.18 11.36
N VAL A 111 6.62 -4.37 11.07
CA VAL A 111 5.81 -5.46 11.63
C VAL A 111 6.33 -6.83 11.17
N MET A 112 6.76 -6.97 9.92
CA MET A 112 7.41 -8.19 9.40
C MET A 112 8.74 -8.49 10.10
N ILE A 113 9.55 -7.48 10.39
CA ILE A 113 10.82 -7.64 11.12
C ILE A 113 10.56 -8.04 12.58
N ILE A 114 9.54 -7.43 13.21
CA ILE A 114 9.10 -7.80 14.55
C ILE A 114 8.65 -9.25 14.58
N ASP A 115 7.87 -9.71 13.59
CA ASP A 115 7.42 -11.10 13.46
C ASP A 115 8.59 -12.10 13.39
N ILE A 116 9.62 -11.80 12.59
CA ILE A 116 10.80 -12.65 12.48
C ILE A 116 11.60 -12.69 13.79
N ASN A 117 11.73 -11.56 14.48
CA ASN A 117 12.48 -11.48 15.74
C ASN A 117 11.69 -12.02 16.95
N LEU A 118 10.39 -12.24 16.81
CA LEU A 118 9.54 -12.91 17.79
C LEU A 118 9.65 -14.44 17.67
N LEU A 119 10.87 -15.01 17.73
CA LEU A 119 11.08 -16.45 17.57
C LEU A 119 12.03 -17.02 18.64
N GLU A 120 11.65 -16.97 19.92
CA GLU A 120 12.31 -17.82 20.94
C GLU A 120 11.39 -18.49 21.99
N GLU A 121 10.09 -18.14 22.15
CA GLU A 121 9.26 -18.76 23.20
C GLU A 121 7.93 -19.38 22.74
N VAL A 122 7.70 -20.63 23.20
CA VAL A 122 6.64 -21.55 22.76
C VAL A 122 5.44 -21.53 23.73
N SER A 123 4.79 -20.37 23.90
CA SER A 123 3.49 -20.33 24.60
C SER A 123 2.32 -20.16 23.63
N GLU A 124 1.16 -20.77 23.90
CA GLU A 124 -0.03 -20.64 23.03
C GLU A 124 -0.50 -19.19 22.84
N ALA A 125 -0.32 -18.34 23.86
CA ALA A 125 -0.62 -16.91 23.78
C ALA A 125 0.27 -16.22 22.74
N TYR A 126 1.52 -16.65 22.63
CA TYR A 126 2.49 -16.15 21.67
C TYR A 126 2.16 -16.55 20.23
N VAL A 127 1.74 -17.80 20.02
CA VAL A 127 1.30 -18.28 18.69
C VAL A 127 0.10 -17.48 18.17
N LYS A 128 -0.86 -17.14 19.06
CA LYS A 128 -1.98 -16.27 18.69
C LYS A 128 -1.52 -14.84 18.38
N ALA A 129 -0.65 -14.27 19.22
CA ALA A 129 -0.10 -12.93 18.99
C ALA A 129 0.66 -12.85 17.66
N LYS A 130 1.47 -13.87 17.36
CA LYS A 130 2.19 -14.01 16.10
C LYS A 130 1.26 -13.97 14.89
N GLY A 131 0.19 -14.78 14.90
CA GLY A 131 -0.79 -14.77 13.80
C GLY A 131 -1.47 -13.41 13.58
N TYR A 132 -1.69 -12.62 14.64
CA TYR A 132 -2.20 -11.25 14.49
C TYR A 132 -1.17 -10.30 13.88
N ILE A 133 0.10 -10.42 14.26
CA ILE A 133 1.21 -9.61 13.75
C ILE A 133 1.43 -9.93 12.26
N GLU A 134 1.46 -11.21 11.90
CA GLU A 134 1.54 -11.67 10.51
C GLU A 134 0.39 -11.10 9.68
N TYR A 135 -0.86 -11.24 10.14
CA TYR A 135 -2.03 -10.69 9.46
C TYR A 135 -1.97 -9.17 9.30
N LEU A 136 -1.60 -8.45 10.36
CA LEU A 136 -1.46 -6.99 10.35
C LEU A 136 -0.40 -6.55 9.32
N SER A 137 0.72 -7.26 9.24
CA SER A 137 1.77 -6.97 8.28
C SER A 137 1.27 -7.06 6.84
N VAL A 138 0.55 -8.13 6.50
CA VAL A 138 -0.02 -8.34 5.16
C VAL A 138 -1.08 -7.30 4.85
N ALA A 139 -1.94 -6.97 5.83
CA ALA A 139 -2.96 -5.94 5.66
C ALA A 139 -2.35 -4.56 5.37
N LEU A 140 -1.29 -4.18 6.11
CA LEU A 140 -0.55 -2.94 5.87
C LEU A 140 0.13 -2.94 4.50
N PHE A 141 0.73 -4.08 4.11
CA PHE A 141 1.34 -4.23 2.79
C PHE A 141 0.34 -4.00 1.67
N VAL A 142 -0.80 -4.72 1.68
CA VAL A 142 -1.85 -4.59 0.67
C VAL A 142 -2.40 -3.17 0.63
N GLN A 143 -2.61 -2.55 1.78
CA GLN A 143 -3.06 -1.16 1.84
C GLN A 143 -2.03 -0.21 1.22
N GLY A 144 -0.73 -0.40 1.50
CA GLY A 144 0.35 0.33 0.87
C GLY A 144 0.29 0.21 -0.65
N ILE A 145 0.22 -1.01 -1.19
CA ILE A 145 0.11 -1.26 -2.64
C ILE A 145 -1.11 -0.54 -3.26
N VAL A 146 -2.26 -0.48 -2.58
CA VAL A 146 -3.44 0.23 -3.07
C VAL A 146 -3.17 1.73 -3.22
N PHE A 147 -2.51 2.34 -2.25
CA PHE A 147 -2.11 3.75 -2.32
C PHE A 147 -1.04 3.99 -3.40
N PHE A 148 -0.06 3.09 -3.53
CA PHE A 148 0.96 3.13 -4.57
C PHE A 148 0.36 3.09 -5.98
N LEU A 149 -0.48 2.09 -6.27
CA LEU A 149 -1.07 1.94 -7.61
C LEU A 149 -1.95 3.15 -7.97
N SER A 150 -2.61 3.75 -6.98
CA SER A 150 -3.37 4.97 -7.18
C SER A 150 -2.50 6.19 -7.48
N SER A 151 -1.35 6.32 -6.80
CA SER A 151 -0.40 7.40 -7.06
C SER A 151 0.24 7.26 -8.45
N VAL A 152 0.61 6.05 -8.85
CA VAL A 152 1.12 5.74 -10.19
C VAL A 152 0.07 6.07 -11.25
N ARG A 153 -1.18 5.66 -11.05
CA ARG A 153 -2.29 5.99 -11.96
C ARG A 153 -2.46 7.50 -12.08
N MET A 154 -2.40 8.23 -10.98
CA MET A 154 -2.52 9.68 -10.96
C MET A 154 -1.37 10.35 -11.72
N LEU A 155 -0.14 9.87 -11.52
CA LEU A 155 1.04 10.33 -12.26
C LEU A 155 0.87 10.09 -13.78
N LEU A 156 0.39 8.92 -14.18
CA LEU A 156 0.10 8.62 -15.59
C LEU A 156 -1.00 9.50 -16.18
N LEU A 157 -2.00 9.91 -15.39
CA LEU A 157 -3.03 10.84 -15.82
C LEU A 157 -2.52 12.28 -15.97
N ILE A 158 -1.50 12.66 -15.18
CA ILE A 158 -0.85 13.97 -15.25
C ILE A 158 0.11 14.06 -16.44
N LEU A 159 0.83 12.97 -16.75
CA LEU A 159 1.82 12.92 -17.82
C LEU A 159 1.23 12.71 -19.23
N LYS A 160 -0.07 12.41 -19.32
CA LYS A 160 -0.82 12.30 -20.58
C LYS A 160 -1.40 13.65 -20.98
#